data_AF-A0AAT9HYU3-F1
#
_entry.id   AF-A0AAT9HYU3-F1
#
_cell.length_a   1.000
_cell.length_b   1.000
_cell.length_c   1.000
_cell.angle_alpha   90.00
_cell.angle_beta   90.00
_cell.angle_gamma   90.00
#
_symmetry.space_group_name_H-M   'P 1'
#
loop_
_entity.id
_entity.type
_entity.pdbx_description
1 polymer ?
#
loop_
_entity_poly.entity_id
_entity_poly.type
_entity_poly.pdbx_seq_one_letter_code
_entity_poly.pdbx_strand_id
1 'polypeptide(L)' 'MRSHGLRLVVSAVAELESGNLDAACEQGVRAVEVAGRISSARTTEYVKDLLHRLEPYGDEPRVVELRERARPLLMTTA' A
#
# COMPACT_ATOMS: atom_id res chain seq x y z
N MET A 1 4.72 -14.35 10.57
CA MET A 1 4.39 -12.90 10.46
C MET A 1 4.82 -12.25 9.14
N ARG A 2 5.87 -12.71 8.43
CA ARG A 2 6.35 -12.08 7.17
C ARG A 2 5.41 -12.21 5.95
N SER A 3 4.54 -13.23 5.93
CA SER A 3 3.63 -13.49 4.80
C SER A 3 2.32 -12.70 4.83
N HIS A 4 2.04 -11.96 5.90
CA HIS A 4 0.77 -11.24 6.02
C HIS A 4 0.77 -9.93 5.24
N GLY A 5 1.85 -9.13 5.33
CA GLY A 5 1.98 -7.89 4.56
C GLY A 5 1.94 -8.11 3.04
N LEU A 6 2.60 -9.16 2.54
CA LEU A 6 2.53 -9.52 1.12
C LEU A 6 1.10 -9.86 0.67
N ARG A 7 0.36 -10.62 1.48
CA ARG A 7 -1.04 -10.96 1.16
C ARG A 7 -1.93 -9.73 1.08
N LEU A 8 -1.74 -8.77 1.98
CA LEU A 8 -2.48 -7.51 1.95
C LEU A 8 -2.20 -6.71 0.68
N VAL A 9 -0.94 -6.64 0.23
CA VAL A 9 -0.61 -5.95 -1.03
C VAL A 9 -1.20 -6.69 -2.23
N VAL A 10 -1.06 -8.02 -2.30
CA VAL A 10 -1.63 -8.80 -3.41
C VAL A 10 -3.15 -8.64 -3.47
N SER A 11 -3.83 -8.66 -2.33
CA SER A 11 -5.28 -8.37 -2.27
C SER A 11 -5.59 -6.93 -2.71
N ALA A 12 -4.83 -5.94 -2.26
CA ALA A 12 -5.03 -4.55 -2.67
C ALA A 12 -4.92 -4.36 -4.20
N VAL A 13 -3.94 -5.02 -4.82
CA VAL A 13 -3.76 -5.02 -6.27
C VAL A 13 -4.92 -5.69 -6.99
N ALA A 14 -5.36 -6.85 -6.51
CA ALA A 14 -6.50 -7.57 -7.12
C ALA A 14 -7.80 -6.77 -7.05
N GLU A 15 -8.06 -6.07 -5.94
CA GLU A 15 -9.21 -5.16 -5.80
C GLU A 15 -9.10 -3.98 -6.76
N LEU A 16 -7.90 -3.40 -6.91
CA LEU A 16 -7.67 -2.30 -7.85
C LEU A 16 -7.92 -2.74 -9.30
N GLU A 17 -7.42 -3.91 -9.69
CA GLU A 17 -7.64 -4.51 -11.01
C GLU A 17 -9.12 -4.85 -11.26
N SER A 18 -9.89 -5.09 -10.20
CA SER A 18 -11.34 -5.30 -10.25
C SER A 18 -12.15 -4.00 -10.26
N GLY A 19 -11.49 -2.83 -10.19
CA GLY A 19 -12.13 -1.51 -10.11
C GLY A 19 -12.61 -1.11 -8.72
N ASN A 20 -12.34 -1.91 -7.68
CA ASN A 20 -12.74 -1.65 -6.30
C ASN A 20 -11.69 -0.79 -5.59
N LEU A 21 -11.62 0.49 -5.95
CA LEU A 21 -10.63 1.43 -5.41
C LEU A 21 -10.69 1.53 -3.87
N ASP A 22 -11.90 1.58 -3.30
CA ASP A 22 -12.10 1.66 -1.85
C ASP A 22 -11.47 0.47 -1.12
N ALA A 23 -11.72 -0.75 -1.61
CA ALA A 23 -11.17 -1.98 -1.03
C ALA A 23 -9.65 -2.04 -1.22
N ALA A 24 -9.15 -1.62 -2.39
CA ALA A 24 -7.72 -1.51 -2.65
C ALA A 24 -7.02 -0.59 -1.65
N CYS A 25 -7.59 0.60 -1.40
CA CYS A 25 -7.05 1.56 -0.43
C CYS A 25 -7.08 1.01 1.00
N GLU A 26 -8.16 0.36 1.42
CA GLU A 26 -8.26 -0.24 2.76
C GLU A 26 -7.20 -1.32 3.00
N GLN A 27 -7.01 -2.22 2.03
CA GLN A 27 -5.96 -3.25 2.11
C GLN A 27 -4.56 -2.62 2.06
N GLY A 28 -4.38 -1.57 1.25
CA GLY A 28 -3.14 -0.80 1.17
C GLY A 28 -2.74 -0.16 2.50
N VAL A 29 -3.68 0.44 3.23
CA VAL A 29 -3.41 1.05 4.55
C VAL A 29 -2.92 -0.01 5.53
N ARG A 30 -3.58 -1.18 5.56
CA ARG A 30 -3.16 -2.30 6.41
C ARG A 30 -1.77 -2.81 6.03
N ALA A 31 -1.45 -2.85 4.74
CA ALA A 31 -0.12 -3.25 4.27
C ALA A 31 0.96 -2.28 4.75
N VAL A 32 0.71 -0.96 4.68
CA VAL A 32 1.61 0.09 5.21
C VAL A 32 1.84 -0.07 6.71
N GLU A 33 0.78 -0.27 7.49
CA GLU A 33 0.88 -0.46 8.95
C GLU A 33 1.72 -1.71 9.31
N VAL A 34 1.51 -2.81 8.59
CA VAL A 34 2.30 -4.04 8.80
C VAL A 34 3.76 -3.80 8.41
N ALA A 35 4.01 -3.15 7.27
CA ALA A 35 5.36 -2.85 6.79
C ALA A 35 6.16 -2.00 7.79
N GLY A 36 5.52 -0.98 8.39
CA GLY A 36 6.13 -0.13 9.42
C GLY A 36 6.51 -0.87 10.70
N ARG A 37 5.81 -1.96 11.05
CA ARG A 37 6.10 -2.76 12.26
C ARG A 37 7.22 -3.77 12.10
N ILE A 38 7.42 -4.29 10.90
CA ILE A 38 8.36 -5.40 10.64
C ILE A 38 9.64 -4.98 9.91
N SER A 39 9.76 -3.71 9.53
CA SER A 39 10.92 -3.12 8.82
C SER A 39 11.43 -3.98 7.66
N SER A 40 10.51 -4.56 6.88
CA SER A 40 10.89 -5.44 5.76
C SER A 40 11.01 -4.64 4.48
N ALA A 41 12.24 -4.50 3.98
CA ALA A 41 12.52 -3.87 2.68
C ALA A 41 11.64 -4.44 1.55
N ARG A 42 11.46 -5.76 1.52
CA ARG A 42 10.60 -6.42 0.53
C ARG A 42 9.14 -5.97 0.62
N THR A 43 8.57 -5.87 1.83
CA THR A 43 7.20 -5.37 2.01
C THR A 43 7.08 -3.91 1.61
N THR A 44 8.10 -3.10 1.89
CA THR A 44 8.15 -1.70 1.46
C THR A 44 8.13 -1.57 -0.07
N GLU A 45 8.89 -2.40 -0.80
CA GLU A 45 8.87 -2.38 -2.27
C GLU A 45 7.50 -2.76 -2.84
N TYR A 46 6.78 -3.70 -2.24
CA TYR A 46 5.42 -4.02 -2.65
C TYR A 46 4.43 -2.88 -2.38
N VAL A 47 4.58 -2.17 -1.25
CA VAL A 47 3.79 -0.97 -0.99
C VAL A 47 4.09 0.12 -2.02
N LYS A 48 5.35 0.33 -2.41
CA LYS A 48 5.72 1.26 -3.48
C LYS A 48 5.05 0.89 -4.81
N ASP A 49 5.10 -0.38 -5.21
CA ASP A 49 4.44 -0.86 -6.44
C ASP A 49 2.93 -0.59 -6.41
N LEU A 50 2.27 -0.86 -5.29
CA LEU A 50 0.85 -0.54 -5.12
C LEU A 50 0.57 0.96 -5.26
N LEU A 51 1.38 1.82 -4.64
CA LEU A 51 1.21 3.28 -4.72
C LEU A 51 1.44 3.81 -6.14
N HIS A 52 2.37 3.22 -6.89
CA HIS A 52 2.58 3.56 -8.30
C HIS A 52 1.35 3.20 -9.15
N ARG A 53 0.74 2.03 -8.92
CA ARG A 53 -0.51 1.64 -9.62
C ARG A 53 -1.70 2.54 -9.29
N LEU A 54 -1.67 3.19 -8.12
CA LEU A 54 -2.70 4.14 -7.68
C LEU A 54 -2.46 5.57 -8.17
N GLU A 55 -1.35 5.87 -8.85
CA GLU A 55 -1.07 7.21 -9.42
C GLU A 55 -2.20 7.77 -10.30
N PRO A 56 -2.86 6.99 -11.17
CA PRO A 56 -3.98 7.48 -11.97
C PRO A 56 -5.17 7.97 -11.14
N TYR A 57 -5.27 7.54 -9.88
CA TYR A 57 -6.33 7.88 -8.93
C TYR A 57 -5.84 8.88 -7.87
N GLY A 58 -4.76 9.62 -8.15
CA GLY A 58 -4.08 10.48 -7.18
C GLY A 58 -4.93 11.60 -6.57
N ASP A 59 -6.01 12.00 -7.25
CA ASP A 59 -6.97 13.02 -6.78
C ASP A 59 -8.04 12.43 -5.84
N GLU A 60 -8.14 11.11 -5.74
CA GLU A 60 -9.13 10.45 -4.88
C GLU A 60 -8.72 10.59 -3.41
N PRO A 61 -9.61 11.08 -2.53
CA PRO A 61 -9.28 11.35 -1.13
C PRO A 61 -8.68 10.15 -0.40
N ARG A 62 -9.15 8.93 -0.71
CA ARG A 62 -8.63 7.69 -0.12
C ARG A 62 -7.21 7.36 -0.57
N VAL A 63 -6.85 7.69 -1.81
CA VAL A 63 -5.51 7.49 -2.35
C VAL A 63 -4.54 8.49 -1.74
N VAL A 64 -4.98 9.75 -1.57
CA VAL A 64 -4.23 10.77 -0.85
C VAL A 64 -3.96 10.33 0.59
N GLU A 65 -4.98 9.87 1.32
CA GLU A 65 -4.81 9.38 2.69
C GLU A 65 -3.80 8.22 2.77
N LEU A 66 -3.92 7.23 1.87
CA LEU A 66 -3.00 6.11 1.81
C LEU A 66 -1.56 6.57 1.56
N ARG A 67 -1.34 7.51 0.63
CA ARG A 67 -0.02 8.07 0.32
C ARG A 67 0.57 8.80 1.52
N GLU A 68 -0.24 9.59 2.23
CA GLU A 68 0.20 10.28 3.44
C GLU A 68 0.62 9.30 4.54
N ARG A 69 -0.16 8.23 4.75
CA ARG A 69 0.20 7.18 5.71
C ARG A 69 1.46 6.42 5.32
N ALA A 70 1.72 6.25 4.03
CA ALA A 70 2.93 5.59 3.54
C ALA A 70 4.18 6.48 3.60
N ARG A 71 4.04 7.81 3.72
CA ARG A 71 5.15 8.76 3.72
C ARG A 71 6.31 8.39 4.67
N PRO A 72 6.09 8.02 5.96
CA PRO A 72 7.18 7.66 6.87
C PRO A 72 7.91 6.38 6.44
N LEU A 73 7.19 5.42 5.86
CA LEU A 73 7.74 4.18 5.33
C LEU A 73 8.69 4.45 4.15
N LEU A 74 8.30 5.37 3.26
CA LEU A 74 9.05 5.74 2.07
C LEU A 74 10.32 6.53 2.40
N MET A 75 10.25 7.44 3.39
CA MET A 75 11.41 8.22 3.84
C MET A 75 12.49 7.37 4.54
N THR A 76 12.10 6.25 5.14
CA THR A 76 13.04 5.35 5.84
C THR A 76 13.86 4.47 4.87
N THR A 77 13.40 4.34 3.62
CA THR A 77 14.01 3.46 2.60
C THR A 77 14.65 4.27 1.46
N ALA A 78 14.83 5.59 1.63
CA ALA A 78 15.56 6.47 0.71
C ALA A 78 16.99 6.67 1.21
#